data_AF-A0A0C2MHL5-F1
#
_entry.id   AF-A0A0C2MHL5-F1
#
_cell.length_a   1.000
_cell.length_b   1.000
_cell.length_c   1.000
_cell.angle_alpha   90.00
_cell.angle_beta   90.00
_cell.angle_gamma   90.00
#
_symmetry.space_group_name_H-M   'P 1'
#
loop_
_entity.id
_entity.type
_entity.pdbx_description
1 polymer ?
#
loop_
_entity_poly.entity_id
_entity_poly.type
_entity_poly.pdbx_seq_one_letter_code
_entity_poly.pdbx_strand_id
1 'polypeptide(L)'
;MPSCVFGLCMTSVREFIIVYGGYDDQQSRNCNELWIYNTLRDSWRLHKAPAEKENCCVDSAICTFGNSVYIFGGCSISHPVRATNSIITFDIINETWQNISPHIDNTCLNTPPPMFRSCIFYHNGSLYVVGGGHLS
;
A
#
# COMPACT_ATOMS: atom_id res chain seq x y z
N MET A 1 -15.07 -0.96 9.06
CA MET A 1 -14.26 0.25 9.28
C MET A 1 -12.85 -0.21 9.63
N PRO A 2 -11.79 0.47 9.15
CA PRO A 2 -10.42 0.15 9.51
C PRO A 2 -10.25 0.07 11.03
N SER A 3 -9.68 -1.02 11.54
CA SER A 3 -9.34 -1.18 12.96
C SER A 3 -7.91 -0.74 13.29
N CYS A 4 -7.09 -0.54 12.26
CA CYS A 4 -5.68 -0.23 12.39
C CYS A 4 -5.52 1.28 12.55
N VAL A 5 -4.58 1.72 13.38
CA VAL A 5 -4.53 3.09 13.90
C VAL A 5 -3.22 3.81 13.59
N PHE A 6 -2.17 3.08 13.20
CA PHE A 6 -0.85 3.63 12.91
C PHE A 6 -0.36 3.25 11.51
N GLY A 7 0.35 4.17 10.86
CA GLY A 7 1.05 3.93 9.59
C GLY A 7 0.16 3.50 8.44
N LEU A 8 -1.11 3.90 8.44
CA LEU A 8 -1.99 3.72 7.29
C LEU A 8 -1.66 4.74 6.21
N CYS A 9 -2.03 4.43 4.98
CA CYS A 9 -2.08 5.40 3.91
C CYS A 9 -3.50 5.50 3.34
N MET A 10 -3.82 6.66 2.77
CA MET A 10 -5.16 6.94 2.25
C MET A 10 -5.09 7.73 0.95
N THR A 11 -6.03 7.45 0.05
CA THR A 11 -6.29 8.23 -1.17
C THR A 11 -7.79 8.28 -1.44
N SER A 12 -8.19 9.00 -2.48
CA SER A 12 -9.57 9.04 -2.96
C SER A 12 -9.63 8.93 -4.47
N VAL A 13 -10.72 8.35 -4.97
CA VAL A 13 -11.06 8.36 -6.41
C VAL A 13 -12.57 8.31 -6.54
N ARG A 14 -13.14 9.27 -7.28
CA ARG A 14 -14.60 9.43 -7.43
C ARG A 14 -15.30 9.50 -6.06
N GLU A 15 -16.32 8.68 -5.81
CA GLU A 15 -17.04 8.57 -4.54
C GLU A 15 -16.34 7.68 -3.49
N PHE A 16 -15.13 7.20 -3.77
CA PHE A 16 -14.45 6.23 -2.92
C PHE A 16 -13.33 6.88 -2.11
N ILE A 17 -13.39 6.71 -0.79
CA ILE A 17 -12.23 6.88 0.11
C ILE A 17 -11.56 5.52 0.27
N ILE A 18 -10.25 5.47 0.08
CA ILE A 18 -9.48 4.23 0.03
C ILE A 18 -8.40 4.29 1.07
N VAL A 19 -8.41 3.32 1.99
CA VAL A 19 -7.47 3.22 3.11
C VAL A 19 -6.75 1.89 3.01
N TYR A 20 -5.44 1.88 3.11
CA TYR A 20 -4.63 0.67 3.05
C TYR A 20 -3.67 0.60 4.23
N GLY A 21 -3.41 -0.63 4.67
CA GLY A 21 -2.22 -0.92 5.46
C GLY A 21 -2.32 -0.54 6.92
N GLY A 22 -1.16 -0.33 7.52
CA GLY A 22 -1.00 0.06 8.91
C GLY A 22 -0.89 -1.08 9.90
N TYR A 23 -0.87 -0.71 11.17
CA TYR A 23 -0.65 -1.59 12.31
C TYR A 23 -1.75 -1.43 13.35
N ASP A 24 -2.21 -2.56 13.86
CA ASP A 24 -3.13 -2.66 14.98
C ASP A 24 -2.33 -3.06 16.22
N ASP A 25 -2.10 -2.09 17.09
CA ASP A 25 -1.30 -2.23 18.33
C ASP A 25 -2.00 -3.10 19.37
N GLN A 26 -3.34 -3.15 19.38
CA GLN A 26 -4.09 -3.98 20.32
C GLN A 26 -3.99 -5.47 19.98
N GLN A 27 -3.98 -5.78 18.69
CA GLN A 27 -3.86 -7.16 18.19
C GLN A 27 -2.43 -7.53 17.80
N SER A 28 -1.48 -6.61 17.93
CA SER A 28 -0.09 -6.73 17.50
C SER A 28 0.06 -7.25 16.07
N ARG A 29 -0.77 -6.77 15.13
CA ARG A 29 -0.81 -7.28 13.74
C ARG A 29 -0.60 -6.18 12.69
N ASN A 30 0.07 -6.56 11.60
CA ASN A 30 0.06 -5.77 10.37
C ASN A 30 -1.28 -5.96 9.65
N CYS A 31 -1.84 -4.87 9.15
CA CYS A 31 -3.13 -4.84 8.51
C CYS A 31 -2.99 -4.81 7.00
N ASN A 32 -2.67 -5.97 6.41
CA ASN A 32 -2.47 -6.09 4.97
C ASN A 32 -3.82 -6.16 4.22
N GLU A 33 -4.61 -5.10 4.35
CA GLU A 33 -5.98 -5.01 3.87
C GLU A 33 -6.32 -3.61 3.34
N LEU A 34 -7.15 -3.58 2.30
CA LEU A 34 -7.65 -2.39 1.63
C LEU A 34 -9.12 -2.18 2.01
N TRP A 35 -9.42 -1.06 2.64
CA TRP A 35 -10.76 -0.61 2.94
C TRP A 35 -11.20 0.42 1.91
N ILE A 36 -12.40 0.24 1.36
CA ILE A 36 -13.01 1.16 0.40
C ILE A 36 -14.34 1.63 0.99
N TYR A 37 -14.46 2.92 1.24
CA TYR A 37 -15.69 3.56 1.68
C TYR A 37 -16.37 4.27 0.51
N ASN A 38 -17.62 3.92 0.24
CA ASN A 38 -18.45 4.63 -0.72
C ASN A 38 -19.20 5.77 -0.02
N THR A 39 -18.85 7.02 -0.34
CA THR A 39 -19.41 8.21 0.31
C THR A 39 -20.86 8.50 -0.07
N LEU A 40 -21.36 7.91 -1.16
CA LEU A 40 -22.75 8.07 -1.60
C LEU A 40 -23.69 7.02 -0.99
N ARG A 41 -23.16 5.84 -0.68
CA ARG A 41 -23.93 4.70 -0.15
C ARG A 41 -23.71 4.45 1.34
N ASP A 42 -22.82 5.23 1.97
CA ASP A 42 -22.42 5.08 3.36
C ASP A 42 -22.07 3.62 3.73
N SER A 43 -21.17 3.02 2.94
CA SER A 43 -20.84 1.60 3.08
C SER A 43 -19.36 1.35 2.91
N TRP A 44 -18.85 0.41 3.71
CA TRP A 44 -17.47 -0.05 3.67
C TRP A 44 -17.38 -1.41 2.98
N ARG A 45 -16.31 -1.59 2.20
CA ARG A 45 -15.87 -2.87 1.64
C ARG A 45 -14.44 -3.14 2.05
N LEU A 46 -14.13 -4.42 2.26
CA LEU A 46 -12.82 -4.90 2.70
C LEU A 46 -12.26 -5.87 1.68
N HIS A 47 -11.04 -5.63 1.25
CA HIS A 47 -10.30 -6.50 0.34
C HIS A 47 -8.95 -6.86 0.98
N LYS A 48 -8.69 -8.14 1.22
CA LYS A 48 -7.37 -8.60 1.67
C LYS A 48 -6.38 -8.44 0.52
N ALA A 49 -5.23 -7.84 0.79
CA ALA A 49 -4.17 -7.78 -0.20
C ALA A 49 -3.50 -9.15 -0.36
N PRO A 50 -2.81 -9.40 -1.49
CA PRO A 50 -2.02 -10.60 -1.69
C PRO A 50 -1.05 -10.78 -0.52
N ALA A 51 -0.89 -12.01 -0.05
CA ALA A 51 0.12 -12.34 0.93
C ALA A 51 1.49 -12.24 0.25
N GLU A 52 2.12 -11.07 0.35
CA GLU A 52 3.55 -10.97 0.07
C GLU A 52 4.31 -11.63 1.21
N LYS A 53 5.50 -12.16 0.90
CA LYS A 53 6.38 -12.88 1.83
C LYS A 53 6.61 -12.12 3.15
N GLU A 54 6.46 -10.80 3.14
CA GLU A 54 6.86 -9.92 4.22
C GLU A 54 5.71 -9.13 4.89
N ASN A 55 4.48 -9.16 4.34
CA ASN A 55 3.33 -8.37 4.82
C ASN A 55 3.70 -6.90 5.17
N CYS A 56 4.56 -6.29 4.36
CA CYS A 56 5.02 -4.92 4.52
C CYS A 56 3.94 -3.93 4.08
N CYS A 57 3.04 -3.56 5.00
CA CYS A 57 1.91 -2.67 4.71
C CYS A 57 1.86 -1.42 5.60
N VAL A 58 2.80 -1.27 6.55
CA VAL A 58 2.88 -0.09 7.41
C VAL A 58 3.71 0.99 6.70
N ASP A 59 3.28 2.23 6.77
CA ASP A 59 3.94 3.38 6.14
C ASP A 59 4.15 3.20 4.61
N SER A 60 3.27 2.44 3.95
CA SER A 60 3.23 2.31 2.49
C SER A 60 2.80 3.62 1.82
N ALA A 61 3.22 3.85 0.58
CA ALA A 61 2.76 4.96 -0.24
C ALA A 61 1.58 4.53 -1.12
N ILE A 62 0.60 5.40 -1.34
CA ILE A 62 -0.60 5.12 -2.14
C ILE A 62 -0.96 6.26 -3.09
N CYS A 63 -1.35 5.93 -4.32
CA CYS A 63 -1.97 6.88 -5.25
C CYS A 63 -2.99 6.19 -6.16
N THR A 64 -3.77 6.97 -6.90
CA THR A 64 -4.79 6.48 -7.83
C THR A 64 -4.58 7.02 -9.23
N PHE A 65 -4.91 6.22 -10.23
CA PHE A 65 -5.10 6.66 -11.61
C PHE A 65 -6.15 5.80 -12.30
N GLY A 66 -7.14 6.43 -12.94
CA GLY A 66 -8.27 5.72 -13.54
C GLY A 66 -9.06 4.95 -12.48
N ASN A 67 -9.09 3.62 -12.61
CA ASN A 67 -9.74 2.70 -11.68
C ASN A 67 -8.72 1.96 -10.78
N SER A 68 -7.44 2.26 -10.94
CA SER A 68 -6.35 1.55 -10.29
C SER A 68 -5.87 2.31 -9.05
N VAL A 69 -5.72 1.57 -7.96
CA VAL A 69 -5.07 2.01 -6.72
C VAL A 69 -3.68 1.42 -6.70
N TYR A 70 -2.66 2.24 -6.80
CA TYR A 70 -1.27 1.81 -6.74
C TYR A 70 -0.74 1.98 -5.31
N ILE A 71 -0.12 0.93 -4.80
CA ILE A 71 0.52 0.90 -3.49
C ILE A 71 1.97 0.51 -3.68
N PHE A 72 2.87 1.27 -3.08
CA PHE A 72 4.30 1.04 -3.13
C PHE A 72 4.91 0.97 -1.75
N GLY A 73 5.79 -0.01 -1.57
CA GLY A 73 6.65 -0.11 -0.40
C GLY A 73 5.88 -0.27 0.91
N GLY A 74 6.53 0.13 2.00
CA GLY A 74 6.07 -0.07 3.36
C GLY A 74 6.97 -1.03 4.12
N CYS A 75 6.67 -1.22 5.40
CA CYS A 75 7.41 -2.09 6.30
C CYS A 75 6.48 -2.99 7.11
N SER A 76 7.07 -4.04 7.68
CA SER A 76 6.46 -4.88 8.70
C SER A 76 7.04 -4.51 10.05
N ILE A 77 6.15 -4.28 11.03
CA ILE A 77 6.57 -4.02 12.43
C ILE A 77 6.84 -5.34 13.19
N SER A 78 6.48 -6.48 12.60
CA SER A 78 6.82 -7.79 13.17
C SER A 78 8.32 -8.02 13.14
N HIS A 79 8.85 -8.74 14.14
CA HIS A 79 10.28 -9.08 14.17
C HIS A 79 10.56 -10.30 13.28
N PRO A 80 11.57 -10.25 12.39
CA PRO A 80 12.46 -9.11 12.15
C PRO A 80 11.80 -8.03 11.28
N VAL A 81 12.08 -6.76 11.56
CA VAL A 81 11.57 -5.63 10.76
C VAL A 81 12.08 -5.77 9.33
N ARG A 82 11.17 -5.64 8.37
CA ARG A 82 11.44 -5.73 6.92
C ARG A 82 10.76 -4.56 6.22
N ALA A 83 11.31 -4.16 5.08
CA ALA A 83 10.72 -3.19 4.18
C ALA A 83 10.63 -3.81 2.79
N THR A 84 9.71 -3.32 1.96
CA THR A 84 9.54 -3.79 0.58
C THR A 84 9.72 -2.66 -0.44
N ASN A 85 10.06 -3.02 -1.67
CA ASN A 85 10.01 -2.15 -2.86
C ASN A 85 8.96 -2.64 -3.88
N SER A 86 8.05 -3.52 -3.46
CA SER A 86 6.97 -4.02 -4.32
C SER A 86 5.99 -2.91 -4.72
N ILE A 87 5.41 -3.08 -5.91
CA ILE A 87 4.28 -2.31 -6.41
C ILE A 87 3.13 -3.28 -6.62
N ILE A 88 2.05 -3.09 -5.88
CA ILE A 88 0.78 -3.79 -6.09
C ILE A 88 -0.28 -2.80 -6.55
N THR A 89 -1.24 -3.28 -7.33
CA THR A 89 -2.40 -2.50 -7.74
C THR A 89 -3.69 -3.22 -7.43
N PHE A 90 -4.73 -2.44 -7.11
CA PHE A 90 -6.10 -2.92 -7.00
C PHE A 90 -6.99 -2.20 -8.02
N ASP A 91 -7.74 -2.97 -8.82
CA ASP A 91 -8.78 -2.44 -9.70
C ASP A 91 -10.10 -2.32 -8.93
N ILE A 92 -10.58 -1.10 -8.72
CA ILE A 92 -11.79 -0.84 -7.91
C ILE A 92 -13.10 -1.31 -8.58
N ILE A 93 -13.10 -1.51 -9.90
CA ILE A 93 -14.29 -1.93 -10.66
C ILE A 93 -14.36 -3.45 -10.73
N ASN A 94 -13.24 -4.08 -11.06
CA ASN A 94 -13.15 -5.54 -11.15
C ASN A 94 -12.92 -6.21 -9.79
N GLU A 95 -12.57 -5.42 -8.76
CA GLU A 95 -12.23 -5.88 -7.41
C GLU A 95 -11.08 -6.89 -7.39
N THR A 96 -10.09 -6.69 -8.25
CA THR A 96 -8.95 -7.59 -8.43
C THR A 96 -7.63 -6.95 -8.04
N TRP A 97 -6.75 -7.77 -7.45
CA TRP A 97 -5.36 -7.42 -7.18
C TRP A 97 -4.44 -7.87 -8.32
N GLN A 98 -3.40 -7.09 -8.57
CA GLN A 98 -2.30 -7.46 -9.45
C GLN A 98 -0.97 -7.03 -8.84
N ASN A 99 0.04 -7.89 -8.93
CA ASN A 99 1.43 -7.54 -8.62
C ASN A 99 2.06 -6.92 -9.89
N ILE A 100 2.45 -5.63 -9.80
CA ILE A 100 3.06 -4.89 -10.90
C ILE A 100 4.58 -5.03 -10.87
N SER A 101 5.15 -5.01 -9.67
CA SER A 101 6.57 -5.25 -9.44
C SER A 101 6.73 -6.01 -8.12
N PRO A 102 7.31 -7.22 -8.12
CA PRO A 102 7.52 -7.98 -6.89
C PRO A 102 8.64 -7.34 -6.05
N HIS A 103 8.79 -7.80 -4.81
CA HIS A 103 9.95 -7.46 -3.99
C HIS A 103 11.25 -7.90 -4.70
N ILE A 104 12.26 -7.03 -4.72
CA ILE A 104 13.57 -7.29 -5.32
C ILE A 104 14.65 -7.01 -4.27
N ASP A 105 15.29 -8.08 -3.78
CA ASP A 105 16.36 -8.03 -2.76
C ASP A 105 17.61 -7.28 -3.25
N ASN A 106 17.94 -7.41 -4.55
CA ASN A 106 19.14 -6.80 -5.12
C ASN A 106 18.86 -5.37 -5.58
N THR A 107 19.49 -4.39 -4.93
CA THR A 107 19.50 -2.99 -5.36
C THR A 107 20.33 -2.82 -6.63
N CYS A 108 19.80 -3.26 -7.77
CA CYS A 108 20.32 -2.84 -9.07
C CYS A 108 20.14 -1.32 -9.22
N LEU A 109 20.99 -0.66 -10.01
CA LEU A 109 21.02 0.80 -10.17
C LEU A 109 19.67 1.44 -10.57
N ASN A 110 18.72 0.64 -11.08
CA ASN A 110 17.45 1.09 -11.64
C ASN A 110 16.21 0.67 -10.82
N THR A 111 16.37 0.07 -9.64
CA THR A 111 15.25 -0.31 -8.77
C THR A 111 15.34 0.47 -7.45
N PRO A 112 14.25 1.07 -6.95
CA PRO A 112 14.27 1.68 -5.62
C PRO A 112 14.61 0.61 -4.58
N PRO A 113 15.40 0.95 -3.54
CA PRO A 113 15.62 0.05 -2.43
C PRO A 113 14.30 -0.23 -1.70
N PRO A 114 14.18 -1.34 -0.97
CA PRO A 114 13.06 -1.56 -0.07
C PRO A 114 12.92 -0.39 0.92
N MET A 115 11.74 0.24 0.96
CA MET A 115 11.57 1.54 1.61
C MET A 115 10.13 1.79 2.06
N PHE A 116 9.98 2.68 3.04
CA PHE A 116 8.72 3.08 3.65
C PHE A 116 8.71 4.60 3.88
N ARG A 117 7.55 5.19 4.22
CA ARG A 117 7.37 6.65 4.37
C ARG A 117 7.73 7.44 3.10
N SER A 118 7.55 6.82 1.93
CA SER A 118 7.73 7.48 0.64
C SER A 118 6.44 8.17 0.19
N CYS A 119 6.57 9.01 -0.83
CA CYS A 119 5.42 9.55 -1.56
C CYS A 119 5.37 8.89 -2.94
N ILE A 120 4.18 8.49 -3.38
CA ILE A 120 3.93 8.02 -4.75
C ILE A 120 2.89 8.91 -5.42
N PHE A 121 3.08 9.23 -6.70
CA PHE A 121 2.06 9.91 -7.50
C PHE A 121 2.16 9.50 -8.97
N TYR A 122 1.02 9.57 -9.66
CA TYR A 122 0.94 9.35 -11.10
C TYR A 122 1.02 10.67 -11.84
N HIS A 123 1.83 10.73 -12.90
CA HIS A 123 1.83 11.85 -13.84
C HIS A 123 2.24 11.38 -15.25
N ASN A 124 1.48 11.80 -16.26
CA ASN A 124 1.79 11.60 -17.69
C ASN A 124 2.27 10.19 -18.07
N GLY A 125 1.50 9.15 -17.71
CA GLY A 125 1.83 7.75 -18.04
C GLY A 125 2.83 7.08 -17.11
N SER A 126 3.35 7.78 -16.10
CA SER A 126 4.40 7.27 -15.21
C SER A 126 4.01 7.38 -13.73
N LEU A 127 4.45 6.40 -12.94
CA LEU A 127 4.43 6.48 -11.48
C LEU A 127 5.78 7.02 -11.00
N TYR A 128 5.73 7.97 -10.07
CA TYR A 128 6.90 8.57 -9.44
C TYR A 128 6.89 8.23 -7.97
N VAL A 129 8.03 7.77 -7.46
CA VAL A 129 8.27 7.55 -6.04
C VAL A 129 9.36 8.51 -5.59
N VAL A 130 9.12 9.26 -4.51
CA VAL A 130 10.04 10.28 -3.99
C VAL A 130 10.16 10.17 -2.47
N GLY A 131 11.37 10.41 -1.95
CA GLY A 131 11.63 10.47 -0.50
C GLY A 131 11.78 9.08 0.13
N GLY A 132 11.26 8.90 1.35
CA GLY A 132 11.25 7.63 2.09
C GLY A 132 12.51 7.30 2.89
N GLY A 133 12.35 6.35 3.81
CA GLY A 133 13.42 5.74 4.60
C GLY A 133 13.60 4.27 4.22
N HIS A 134 14.81 3.75 4.42
CA HIS A 134 15.14 2.34 4.27
C HIS A 134 15.76 1.82 5.57
N LEU A 135 15.71 0.51 5.76
CA LEU A 135 16.41 -0.13 6.87
C LEU A 135 17.91 -0.19 6.53
N SER A 136 18.76 0.24 7.47
CA SER A 136 20.22 0.17 7.38
C SER A 136 20.76 -1.20 7.71
#